data_AF-A0A5B9M7I2-F1
#
_entry.id   AF-A0A5B9M7I2-F1
#
_cell.length_a   1.000
_cell.length_b   1.000
_cell.length_c   1.000
_cell.angle_alpha   90.00
_cell.angle_beta   90.00
_cell.angle_gamma   90.00
#
_symmetry.space_group_name_H-M   'P 1'
#
loop_
_entity.id
_entity.type
_entity.pdbx_description
1 polymer ?
#
loop_
_entity_poly.entity_id
_entity_poly.type
_entity_poly.pdbx_seq_one_letter_code
_entity_poly.pdbx_strand_id
1 'polypeptide(L)' 'MANYAIIEIEAGFEVIDLLPGQSAEDAAAAQGGALVDPGPYHSFEDANDALDQLEVVEDED' A
#
# COMPACT_ATOMS: atom_id res chain seq x y z
N MET A 1 4.66 13.96 -9.07
CA MET A 1 5.05 12.54 -9.07
C MET A 1 3.97 11.86 -8.25
N ALA A 2 3.22 10.94 -8.86
CA ALA A 2 2.29 10.12 -8.09
C ALA A 2 3.15 9.08 -7.37
N ASN A 3 2.97 8.97 -6.06
CA ASN A 3 3.60 7.93 -5.26
C ASN A 3 2.47 7.02 -4.79
N TYR A 4 2.72 5.72 -4.79
CA TYR A 4 1.77 4.73 -4.31
C TYR A 4 2.31 4.10 -3.03
N ALA A 5 1.41 3.64 -2.18
CA ALA A 5 1.73 2.91 -0.97
C ALA A 5 0.77 1.73 -0.79
N ILE A 6 1.22 0.72 -0.06
CA ILE A 6 0.42 -0.43 0.31
C ILE A 6 -0.02 -0.24 1.76
N ILE A 7 -1.32 -0.42 1.98
CA ILE A 7 -1.94 -0.35 3.29
C ILE A 7 -2.63 -1.65 3.60
N GLU A 8 -2.76 -1.97 4.88
CA GLU A 8 -3.60 -3.05 5.38
C GLU A 8 -4.93 -2.46 5.82
N ILE A 9 -6.02 -3.01 5.28
CA ILE A 9 -7.40 -2.73 5.66
C ILE A 9 -8.05 -4.02 6.16
N GLU A 10 -9.26 -3.94 6.72
CA GLU A 10 -9.99 -5.13 7.21
C GLU A 10 -10.23 -6.21 6.14
N ALA A 11 -10.16 -5.85 4.86
CA ALA A 11 -10.33 -6.75 3.73
C ALA A 11 -9.03 -7.41 3.23
N GLY A 12 -7.87 -7.05 3.79
CA GLY A 12 -6.55 -7.46 3.31
C GLY A 12 -5.68 -6.26 2.95
N PHE A 13 -4.74 -6.43 2.02
CA PHE A 13 -3.88 -5.36 1.57
C PHE A 13 -4.48 -4.60 0.38
N GLU A 14 -4.27 -3.29 0.32
CA GLU A 14 -4.73 -2.44 -0.78
C GLU A 14 -3.66 -1.41 -1.17
N VAL A 15 -3.54 -1.14 -2.47
CA VAL A 15 -2.67 -0.09 -3.02
C VAL A 15 -3.45 1.23 -3.09
N ILE A 16 -2.90 2.28 -2.48
CA ILE A 16 -3.47 3.63 -2.48
C ILE A 16 -2.56 4.65 -3.15
N ASP A 17 -3.16 5.71 -3.70
CA ASP A 17 -2.43 6.87 -4.20
C ASP A 17 -2.12 7.87 -3.07
N LEU A 18 -0.88 8.36 -3.06
CA LEU A 18 -0.44 9.40 -2.14
C LEU A 18 -0.54 10.77 -2.80
N LEU A 19 -1.26 11.67 -2.14
CA LEU A 19 -1.30 13.07 -2.55
C LEU A 19 0.09 13.72 -2.37
N PRO A 20 0.45 14.69 -3.22
CA PRO A 20 1.73 15.38 -3.09
C PRO A 20 1.82 16.12 -1.74
N GLY A 21 2.74 15.67 -0.89
CA GLY A 21 2.93 16.21 0.47
C GLY A 21 2.14 15.49 1.56
N GLN A 22 1.36 14.47 1.22
CA GLN A 22 0.75 13.56 2.18
C GLN A 22 1.72 12.44 2.56
N SER A 23 1.76 12.09 3.84
CA SER A 23 2.51 10.95 4.33
C SER A 23 1.72 9.66 4.11
N ALA A 24 2.41 8.55 3.83
CA ALA A 24 1.75 7.26 3.63
C ALA A 24 0.96 6.79 4.88
N GLU A 25 1.44 7.12 6.07
CA GLU A 25 0.73 6.86 7.33
C GLU A 25 -0.60 7.62 7.44
N ASP A 26 -0.62 8.88 7.00
CA ASP A 26 -1.83 9.71 7.02
C ASP A 26 -2.86 9.21 6.01
N ALA A 27 -2.41 8.81 4.82
CA ALA A 27 -3.26 8.23 3.79
C ALA A 27 -3.85 6.88 4.23
N ALA A 28 -3.05 6.02 4.89
CA ALA A 28 -3.52 4.76 5.46
C ALA A 28 -4.58 5.00 6.57
N ALA A 29 -4.28 5.91 7.49
CA ALA A 29 -5.21 6.27 8.56
C ALA A 29 -6.52 6.88 8.01
N ALA A 30 -6.46 7.64 6.92
CA ALA A 30 -7.64 8.20 6.26
C ALA A 30 -8.55 7.13 5.63
N GLN A 31 -7.97 6.01 5.17
CA GLN A 31 -8.71 4.83 4.70
C GLN A 31 -9.20 3.92 5.85
N GLY A 32 -8.82 4.21 7.09
CA GLY A 32 -9.14 3.37 8.24
C GLY A 32 -8.25 2.12 8.35
N GLY A 33 -7.12 2.11 7.64
CA GLY A 33 -6.13 1.04 7.65
C GLY A 33 -4.83 1.42 8.36
N ALA A 34 -3.85 0.54 8.23
CA ALA A 34 -2.49 0.74 8.70
C ALA A 34 -1.51 0.79 7.52
N LEU A 35 -0.48 1.62 7.62
CA LEU A 35 0.59 1.64 6.62
C LEU A 35 1.41 0.35 6.74
N VAL A 36 1.50 -0.39 5.63
CA VAL A 36 2.32 -1.61 5.54
C VAL A 36 3.61 -1.29 4.83
N ASP A 37 3.50 -0.68 3.65
CA ASP A 37 4.65 -0.35 2.82
C ASP A 37 4.48 1.03 2.17
N PRO A 38 5.34 2.02 2.51
CA PRO A 38 5.28 3.36 1.94
C PRO A 38 5.80 3.49 0.50
N GLY A 39 6.29 2.41 -0.11
CA GLY A 39 6.97 2.45 -1.39
C GLY A 39 8.48 2.71 -1.30
N PRO A 40 9.16 2.72 -2.45
CA PRO A 40 9.00 3.82 -3.41
C PRO A 40 8.31 3.41 -4.71
N TYR A 41 6.98 3.25 -4.69
CA TYR A 41 6.21 2.87 -5.87
C TYR A 41 5.84 4.09 -6.72
N HIS A 42 6.33 4.11 -7.96
CA HIS A 42 6.10 5.21 -8.91
C HIS A 42 4.84 5.01 -9.77
N SER A 43 4.27 3.80 -9.75
CA SER A 43 3.10 3.38 -10.52
C SER A 43 2.27 2.38 -9.72
N PHE A 44 0.97 2.30 -10.01
CA PHE A 44 0.09 1.30 -9.41
C PHE A 44 0.58 -0.13 -9.66
N GLU A 45 1.07 -0.44 -10.87
CA GLU A 45 1.62 -1.77 -11.21
C GLU A 45 2.80 -2.17 -10.31
N ASP A 46 3.65 -1.22 -9.94
CA ASP A 46 4.84 -1.45 -9.10
C ASP A 46 4.44 -1.79 -7.65
N ALA A 47 3.45 -1.06 -7.13
CA ALA A 47 2.86 -1.35 -5.83
C ALA A 47 2.05 -2.66 -5.85
N ASN A 48 1.38 -2.99 -6.96
CA ASN A 48 0.57 -4.20 -7.09
C ASN A 48 1.44 -5.46 -7.21
N ASP A 49 2.62 -5.37 -7.83
CA ASP A 49 3.59 -6.48 -7.84
C ASP A 49 4.14 -6.76 -6.43
N ALA A 50 4.39 -5.71 -5.65
CA ALA A 50 4.78 -5.83 -4.25
C ALA A 50 3.63 -6.34 -3.35
N LEU A 51 2.38 -5.95 -3.64
CA LEU A 51 1.17 -6.47 -2.98
C LEU A 51 1.02 -7.97 -3.20
N ASP A 52 1.13 -8.43 -4.45
CA ASP A 52 1.06 -9.85 -4.81
C ASP A 52 2.15 -10.65 -4.09
N GLN A 53 3.38 -10.11 -4.01
CA GLN A 53 4.44 -10.72 -3.23
C GLN A 53 4.14 -10.77 -1.73
N LEU A 54 3.48 -9.77 -1.14
CA LEU A 54 3.08 -9.75 0.26
C LEU A 54 2.01 -10.83 0.56
N GLU A 55 0.97 -10.91 -0.28
CA GLU A 55 -0.11 -11.90 -0.13
C GLU A 55 0.40 -13.34 -0.30
N VAL A 56 1.34 -13.58 -1.22
CA VAL A 56 1.92 -14.91 -1.44
C VAL A 56 2.68 -15.44 -0.22
N VAL A 57 3.24 -14.57 0.64
CA VAL A 57 3.96 -15.02 1.85
C VAL A 57 2.98 -15.49 2.95
N GLU A 58 1.72 -15.07 2.93
CA GLU A 58 0.73 -15.41 3.96
C GLU A 58 -0.02 -16.73 3.70
N ASP A 59 -0.04 -17.23 2.46
CA ASP A 59 -0.71 -18.49 2.09
C ASP A 59 0.17 -19.77 2.30
N GLU A 60 1.40 -19.65 2.81
CA GLU A 60 2.30 -20.79 3.11
C GLU A 60 2.25 -21.23 4.60
N ASP A 61 1.08 -21.70 5.10
CA ASP A 61 0.98 -22.46 6.37
C ASP A 61 -0.06 -23.60 6.33
#